data_AF-A0A2H0YQA1-F1
#
_entry.id   AF-A0A2H0YQA1-F1
#
_cell.length_a   1.000
_cell.length_b   1.000
_cell.length_c   1.000
_cell.angle_alpha   90.00
_cell.angle_beta   90.00
_cell.angle_gamma   90.00
#
_symmetry.space_group_name_H-M   'P 1'
#
loop_
_entity.id
_entity.type
_entity.pdbx_description
1 polymer ?
#
loop_
_entity_poly.entity_id
_entity_poly.type
_entity_poly.pdbx_seq_one_letter_code
_entity_poly.pdbx_strand_id
1 'polypeptide(L)'
;MQKGQILGIFPQGDVHPDLKQSRIHTGAIVLSQLAKTPILPIRIINSAKFWAFPAWKIRPWNFGKIQVKIGKPFLPAQVDLNNKSALQSAADNLMRRILAL
;
A
#
# COMPACT_ATOMS: atom_id res chain seq x y z
N MET A 1 1.04 -18.07 1.68
CA MET A 1 0.26 -17.84 0.45
C MET A 1 0.28 -19.10 -0.37
N GLN A 2 -0.86 -19.56 -0.88
CA GLN A 2 -0.88 -20.70 -1.78
C GLN A 2 -0.54 -20.26 -3.21
N LYS A 3 0.05 -21.16 -3.99
CA LYS A 3 0.45 -20.89 -5.38
C LYS A 3 -0.78 -20.50 -6.20
N GLY A 4 -0.69 -19.41 -6.98
CA GLY A 4 -1.77 -18.94 -7.85
C GLY A 4 -2.75 -17.94 -7.24
N GLN A 5 -2.57 -17.55 -5.97
CA GLN A 5 -3.43 -16.56 -5.31
C GLN A 5 -2.84 -15.14 -5.35
N ILE A 6 -3.71 -14.13 -5.37
CA ILE A 6 -3.37 -12.71 -5.28
C ILE A 6 -3.87 -12.20 -3.92
N LEU A 7 -3.01 -11.49 -3.19
CA LEU A 7 -3.38 -10.83 -1.93
C LEU A 7 -3.20 -9.32 -2.07
N GLY A 8 -4.29 -8.58 -1.88
CA GLY A 8 -4.25 -7.13 -1.71
C GLY A 8 -4.02 -6.77 -0.25
N ILE A 9 -3.04 -5.90 0.02
CA ILE A 9 -2.76 -5.38 1.36
C ILE A 9 -2.66 -3.86 1.29
N PHE A 10 -3.36 -3.17 2.19
CA PHE A 10 -3.12 -1.76 2.47
C PHE A 10 -2.15 -1.66 3.65
N PRO A 11 -0.85 -1.43 3.41
CA PRO A 11 0.15 -1.53 4.48
C PRO A 11 0.03 -0.39 5.50
N GLN A 12 -0.84 0.60 5.27
CA GLN A 12 -1.17 1.67 6.23
C GLN A 12 -2.18 1.22 7.30
N GLY A 13 -2.96 0.17 7.05
CA GLY A 13 -3.97 -0.34 7.99
C GLY A 13 -5.23 0.51 8.14
N ASP A 14 -5.29 1.72 7.57
CA ASP A 14 -6.43 2.64 7.67
C ASP A 14 -6.63 3.43 6.37
N VAL A 15 -7.78 4.10 6.24
CA VAL A 15 -8.14 4.98 5.13
C VAL A 15 -7.91 6.44 5.54
N HIS A 16 -6.75 6.98 5.18
CA HIS A 16 -6.46 8.41 5.38
C HIS A 16 -6.57 9.24 4.10
N PRO A 17 -7.13 10.47 4.17
CA PRO A 17 -7.18 11.37 3.03
C PRO A 17 -5.78 11.88 2.62
N ASP A 18 -4.81 11.85 3.52
CA ASP A 18 -3.40 12.17 3.23
C ASP A 18 -2.48 10.98 3.56
N LEU A 19 -1.87 10.41 2.51
CA LEU A 19 -0.96 9.27 2.59
C LEU A 19 0.37 9.61 3.28
N LYS A 20 0.71 10.90 3.43
CA LYS A 20 2.01 11.33 3.99
C LYS A 20 2.14 11.14 5.50
N GLN A 21 1.02 11.00 6.20
CA GLN A 21 0.99 10.96 7.67
C GLN A 21 0.81 9.55 8.24
N SER A 22 0.56 8.55 7.39
CA SER A 22 0.28 7.20 7.85
C SER A 22 1.56 6.41 8.10
N ARG A 23 1.70 5.88 9.31
CA ARG A 23 2.71 4.89 9.64
C ARG A 23 2.50 3.64 8.78
N ILE A 24 3.57 3.11 8.20
CA ILE A 24 3.49 1.87 7.42
C ILE A 24 3.81 0.65 8.28
N HIS A 25 2.96 -0.37 8.18
CA HIS A 25 3.15 -1.67 8.80
C HIS A 25 4.11 -2.55 7.98
N THR A 26 4.92 -3.36 8.69
CA THR A 26 5.94 -4.24 8.10
C THR A 26 5.37 -5.56 7.55
N GLY A 27 4.09 -5.87 7.81
CA GLY A 27 3.48 -7.16 7.48
C GLY A 27 3.58 -7.52 6.00
N ALA A 28 3.49 -6.55 5.08
CA ALA A 28 3.65 -6.79 3.65
C ALA A 28 5.06 -7.32 3.29
N ILE A 29 6.10 -6.80 3.96
CA ILE A 29 7.49 -7.26 3.77
C ILE A 29 7.65 -8.67 4.32
N VAL A 30 7.15 -8.93 5.54
CA VAL A 30 7.22 -10.24 6.19
C VAL A 30 6.54 -11.31 5.33
N LEU A 31 5.33 -11.04 4.84
CA LEU A 31 4.58 -11.99 4.00
C LEU A 31 5.30 -12.25 2.67
N SER A 32 5.84 -11.22 2.03
CA SER A 32 6.60 -11.36 0.79
C SER A 32 7.85 -12.23 0.98
N GLN A 33 8.59 -12.03 2.07
CA GLN A 33 9.80 -12.81 2.36
C GLN A 33 9.48 -14.26 2.70
N LEU A 34 8.45 -14.52 3.53
CA LEU A 34 8.03 -15.88 3.89
C LEU A 34 7.51 -16.66 2.68
N ALA A 35 6.74 -16.01 1.81
CA ALA A 35 6.19 -16.63 0.62
C ALA A 35 7.16 -16.64 -0.57
N LYS A 36 8.29 -15.93 -0.50
CA LYS A 36 9.22 -15.70 -1.62
C LYS A 36 8.53 -15.16 -2.87
N THR A 37 7.58 -14.24 -2.69
CA THR A 37 6.74 -13.69 -3.76
C THR A 37 6.98 -12.19 -3.94
N PRO A 38 7.04 -11.69 -5.18
CA PRO A 38 7.23 -10.26 -5.45
C PRO A 38 6.02 -9.45 -4.97
N ILE A 39 6.28 -8.21 -4.58
CA ILE A 39 5.26 -7.21 -4.26
C ILE A 39 4.99 -6.39 -5.52
N LEU A 40 3.72 -6.21 -5.86
CA LEU A 40 3.27 -5.28 -6.89
C LEU A 40 2.80 -3.97 -6.22
N PRO A 41 3.55 -2.87 -6.34
CA PRO A 41 3.14 -1.60 -5.75
C PRO A 41 2.00 -0.98 -6.56
N ILE A 42 0.92 -0.60 -5.87
CA ILE A 42 -0.26 0.02 -6.47
C ILE A 42 -0.55 1.31 -5.70
N ARG A 43 -0.79 2.39 -6.43
CA ARG A 43 -1.25 3.67 -5.89
C ARG A 43 -2.64 4.00 -6.43
N ILE A 44 -3.59 4.23 -5.52
CA ILE A 44 -4.94 4.67 -5.86
C ILE A 44 -5.06 6.14 -5.47
N ILE A 45 -5.42 7.00 -6.42
CA ILE A 45 -5.45 8.45 -6.26
C ILE A 45 -6.89 8.95 -6.44
N ASN A 46 -7.27 9.95 -5.63
CA ASN A 46 -8.58 10.60 -5.60
C ASN A 46 -9.75 9.70 -5.15
N SER A 47 -9.53 8.45 -4.72
CA SER A 47 -10.61 7.56 -4.24
C SER A 47 -11.39 8.15 -3.06
N ALA A 48 -10.70 8.81 -2.12
CA ALA A 48 -11.33 9.46 -0.96
C ALA A 48 -12.36 10.56 -1.34
N LYS A 49 -12.25 11.17 -2.53
CA LYS A 49 -13.21 12.18 -3.01
C LYS A 49 -14.56 11.58 -3.41
N PHE A 50 -14.58 10.28 -3.69
CA PHE A 50 -15.78 9.51 -4.02
C PHE A 50 -16.32 8.77 -2.80
N TRP A 51 -15.44 8.41 -1.88
CA TRP A 51 -15.76 7.68 -0.66
C TRP A 51 -15.63 8.59 0.56
N ALA A 52 -16.33 9.72 0.56
CA ALA A 52 -16.34 10.64 1.69
C ALA A 52 -17.31 10.11 2.77
N PHE A 53 -16.76 9.51 3.83
CA PHE A 53 -17.45 9.44 5.12
C PHE A 53 -17.22 10.78 5.85
N PRO A 54 -18.29 11.48 6.27
CA PRO A 54 -19.68 11.04 6.31
C PRO A 54 -20.39 11.15 4.95
N ALA A 55 -21.25 10.17 4.64
CA ALA A 55 -22.04 10.04 3.41
C ALA A 55 -22.95 11.25 3.07
N TRP A 56 -23.05 12.23 3.96
CA TRP A 56 -23.88 13.43 3.83
C TRP A 56 -23.13 14.59 3.13
N LYS A 57 -21.83 14.42 2.83
CA LYS A 57 -21.05 15.36 1.99
C LYS A 57 -20.86 14.89 0.54
N ILE A 58 -21.56 13.84 0.11
CA ILE A 58 -21.54 13.38 -1.28
C ILE A 58 -22.29 14.42 -2.13
N ARG A 59 -21.58 15.43 -2.63
CA ARG A 59 -22.13 16.27 -3.71
C ARG A 59 -22.25 15.37 -4.94
N PRO A 60 -23.45 15.21 -5.53
CA PRO A 60 -23.67 14.34 -6.71
C PRO A 60 -22.92 14.82 -7.97
N TRP A 61 -22.14 15.90 -7.88
CA TRP A 61 -21.42 16.55 -8.98
C TRP A 61 -19.89 16.36 -8.95
N ASN A 62 -19.36 15.48 -8.09
CA ASN A 62 -17.91 15.20 -8.09
C ASN A 62 -17.53 14.29 -9.27
N PHE A 63 -17.53 14.83 -10.49
CA PHE A 63 -16.95 14.22 -11.71
C PHE A 63 -15.42 14.14 -11.62
N GLY A 64 -14.88 13.58 -10.55
CA GLY A 64 -13.45 13.31 -10.45
C GLY A 64 -13.02 12.17 -11.36
N LYS A 65 -11.73 11.89 -11.42
CA LYS A 65 -11.21 10.64 -11.96
C LYS A 65 -10.47 9.91 -10.85
N ILE A 66 -10.80 8.64 -10.63
CA ILE A 66 -9.95 7.73 -9.86
C ILE A 66 -8.80 7.34 -10.78
N GLN A 67 -7.57 7.51 -10.32
CA GLN A 67 -6.40 7.04 -11.05
C GLN A 67 -5.79 5.87 -10.28
N VAL A 68 -5.54 4.77 -10.99
CA VAL A 68 -4.80 3.62 -10.46
C VAL A 68 -3.48 3.58 -11.19
N LYS A 69 -2.39 3.70 -10.45
CA LYS A 69 -1.04 3.55 -10.98
C LYS A 69 -0.45 2.26 -10.46
N ILE A 70 0.09 1.46 -11.37
CA ILE A 70 0.67 0.15 -11.08
C ILE A 70 2.15 0.25 -11.39
N GLY A 71 2.99 0.00 -10.37
CA GLY A 71 4.43 0.00 -10.54
C GLY A 71 4.97 -1.36 -10.95
N LYS A 72 6.29 -1.44 -11.12
CA LYS A 72 6.96 -2.69 -11.47
C LYS A 72 6.99 -3.64 -10.26
N PRO A 73 6.71 -4.95 -10.43
CA PRO A 73 6.91 -5.93 -9.38
C PRO A 73 8.36 -5.92 -8.89
N PHE A 74 8.57 -6.10 -7.59
CA PHE A 74 9.92 -6.27 -7.03
C PHE A 74 9.90 -7.23 -5.85
N LEU A 75 11.01 -7.93 -5.65
CA LEU A 75 11.27 -8.67 -4.42
C LEU A 75 11.97 -7.72 -3.43
N PRO A 76 11.43 -7.54 -2.20
CA PRO A 76 12.15 -6.82 -1.15
C PRO A 76 13.50 -7.46 -0.85
N ALA A 77 14.47 -6.66 -0.39
CA ALA A 77 15.72 -7.20 0.14
C ALA A 77 15.41 -8.15 1.31
N GLN A 78 16.18 -9.24 1.42
CA GLN A 78 16.01 -10.19 2.51
C GLN A 78 16.54 -9.57 3.81
N VAL A 79 15.70 -9.54 4.83
CA VAL A 79 16.01 -8.93 6.13
C VAL A 79 15.78 -9.94 7.24
N ASP A 80 16.58 -9.90 8.30
CA ASP A 80 16.28 -10.67 9.51
C ASP A 80 14.90 -10.26 10.08
N LEU A 81 14.00 -11.23 10.24
CA LEU A 81 12.65 -11.01 10.73
C LEU A 81 12.62 -10.57 12.20
N ASN A 82 13.68 -10.85 12.96
CA ASN A 82 13.83 -10.37 14.34
C ASN A 82 14.30 -8.90 14.40
N ASN A 83 14.85 -8.38 13.30
CA ASN A 83 15.35 -7.01 13.24
C ASN A 83 14.24 -6.03 12.81
N LYS A 84 13.53 -5.50 13.82
CA LYS A 84 12.40 -4.57 13.62
C LYS A 84 12.76 -3.31 12.84
N SER A 85 13.94 -2.72 13.05
CA SER A 85 14.34 -1.48 12.37
C SER A 85 14.63 -1.71 10.89
N ALA A 86 15.25 -2.83 10.56
CA ALA A 86 15.52 -3.19 9.18
C ALA A 86 14.23 -3.56 8.42
N LEU A 87 13.29 -4.27 9.07
CA LEU A 87 11.95 -4.50 8.52
C LEU A 87 11.19 -3.20 8.27
N GLN A 88 11.27 -2.25 9.22
CA GLN A 88 10.65 -0.94 9.07
C GLN A 88 11.27 -0.19 7.89
N SER A 89 12.60 -0.19 7.77
CA SER A 89 13.31 0.44 6.64
C SER A 89 12.90 -0.14 5.29
N ALA A 90 12.68 -1.45 5.22
CA ALA A 90 12.18 -2.12 4.01
C ALA A 90 10.72 -1.72 3.70
N ALA A 91 9.87 -1.60 4.72
CA ALA A 91 8.50 -1.11 4.56
C ALA A 91 8.48 0.36 4.09
N ASP A 92 9.32 1.22 4.65
CA ASP A 92 9.45 2.62 4.23
C ASP A 92 9.95 2.74 2.78
N ASN A 93 10.80 1.82 2.31
CA ASN A 93 11.21 1.74 0.90
C ASN A 93 10.02 1.38 -0.01
N LEU A 94 9.21 0.40 0.39
CA LEU A 94 7.97 0.04 -0.30
C LEU A 94 7.05 1.27 -0.40
N MET A 95 6.86 2.01 0.70
CA MET A 95 6.02 3.22 0.68
C MET A 95 6.56 4.28 -0.28
N ARG A 96 7.88 4.53 -0.25
CA ARG A 96 8.54 5.45 -1.20
C ARG A 96 8.29 5.03 -2.64
N ARG A 97 8.32 3.73 -2.96
CA ARG A 97 8.00 3.23 -4.29
C ARG A 97 6.55 3.49 -4.68
N ILE A 98 5.59 3.26 -3.78
CA ILE A 98 4.17 3.55 -4.03
C ILE A 98 3.95 5.05 -4.25
N LEU A 99 4.55 5.91 -3.42
CA LEU A 99 4.41 7.36 -3.52
C LEU A 99 5.07 7.96 -4.77
N ALA A 100 6.07 7.28 -5.33
CA ALA A 100 6.74 7.67 -6.56
C ALA A 100 5.93 7.30 -7.84
N LEU A 101 4.86 6.50 -7.72
CA LEU A 101 3.93 6.24 -8.82
C LEU A 101 3.06 7.47 -9.08
#